data_AF-A0A0W1JEQ5-F1
#
_entry.id   AF-A0A0W1JEQ5-F1
#
_cell.length_a   1.000
_cell.length_b   1.000
_cell.length_c   1.000
_cell.angle_alpha   90.00
_cell.angle_beta   90.00
_cell.angle_gamma   90.00
#
_symmetry.space_group_name_H-M   'P 1'
#
loop_
_entity.id
_entity.type
_entity.pdbx_description
1 polymer ?
#
loop_
_entity_poly.entity_id
_entity_poly.type
_entity_poly.pdbx_seq_one_letter_code
_entity_poly.pdbx_strand_id
1 'polypeptide(L)'
;MNKKKRWAFKGIIFTLFFSLWLFANGAEVLAQLNCNQCHADVANEFKSSVHSSLSCTSCHSDVTTYPHPESAKVDKKKSVAMCTTCHTGRVEDSYQHSFHGKAVFLGSQRSASCVDCHSAHEVLSHNNPNSQVAKENVPQTCAKCHDNPSPGFAQGTEHFELSAMGPGKPMYYTAKFFVWLTMIAMTLLVIHIELQLYRELRTILQKRRRS
;
A
#
# COMPACT_ATOMS: atom_id res chain seq x y z
N MET A 1 -43.89 39.17 -8.77
CA MET A 1 -44.32 37.78 -8.43
C MET A 1 -44.69 37.71 -6.94
N ASN A 2 -45.95 37.36 -6.62
CA ASN A 2 -46.52 37.43 -5.25
C ASN A 2 -45.76 36.50 -4.27
N LYS A 3 -45.54 36.93 -3.02
CA LYS A 3 -44.75 36.18 -2.00
C LYS A 3 -45.22 34.73 -1.85
N LYS A 4 -46.53 34.46 -1.90
CA LYS A 4 -47.10 33.09 -1.91
C LYS A 4 -46.59 32.21 -3.05
N LYS A 5 -46.45 32.74 -4.28
CA LYS A 5 -45.92 32.00 -5.43
C LYS A 5 -44.43 31.69 -5.28
N ARG A 6 -43.66 32.56 -4.61
CA ARG A 6 -42.24 32.31 -4.30
C ARG A 6 -42.05 31.18 -3.28
N TRP A 7 -42.94 31.08 -2.28
CA TRP A 7 -42.92 29.98 -1.30
C TRP A 7 -43.33 28.64 -1.93
N ALA A 8 -44.38 28.63 -2.75
CA ALA A 8 -44.78 27.43 -3.49
C ALA A 8 -43.69 26.93 -4.44
N PHE A 9 -43.03 27.84 -5.18
CA PHE A 9 -41.94 27.49 -6.09
C PHE A 9 -40.70 26.95 -5.35
N LYS A 10 -40.32 27.56 -4.21
CA LYS A 10 -39.22 27.04 -3.37
C LYS A 10 -39.55 25.67 -2.76
N GLY A 11 -40.80 25.44 -2.36
CA GLY A 11 -41.25 24.14 -1.85
C GLY A 11 -41.17 23.03 -2.90
N ILE A 12 -41.60 23.32 -4.13
CA ILE A 12 -41.53 22.36 -5.26
C ILE A 12 -40.08 22.03 -5.62
N ILE A 13 -39.19 23.04 -5.65
CA ILE A 13 -37.75 22.80 -5.89
C ILE A 13 -37.16 21.93 -4.78
N PHE A 14 -37.51 22.19 -3.51
CA PHE A 14 -37.02 21.40 -2.39
C PHE A 14 -37.52 19.95 -2.45
N THR A 15 -38.79 19.72 -2.77
CA THR A 15 -39.32 18.34 -2.90
C THR A 15 -38.71 17.62 -4.09
N LEU A 16 -38.52 18.29 -5.23
CA LEU A 16 -37.85 17.69 -6.40
C LEU A 16 -36.38 17.33 -6.09
N PHE A 17 -35.65 18.20 -5.41
CA PHE A 17 -34.28 17.91 -4.97
C PHE A 17 -34.24 16.76 -3.95
N PHE A 18 -35.18 16.72 -3.00
CA PHE A 18 -35.25 15.67 -1.99
C PHE A 18 -35.62 14.31 -2.60
N SER A 19 -36.57 14.29 -3.55
CA SER A 19 -36.91 13.08 -4.31
C SER A 19 -35.73 12.60 -5.17
N LEU A 20 -35.05 13.50 -5.87
CA LEU A 20 -33.87 13.15 -6.67
C LEU A 20 -32.73 12.60 -5.79
N TRP A 21 -32.54 13.18 -4.59
CA TRP A 21 -31.59 12.70 -3.61
C TRP A 21 -31.95 11.30 -3.09
N LEU A 22 -33.23 11.02 -2.81
CA LEU A 22 -33.70 9.67 -2.42
C LEU A 22 -33.46 8.64 -3.52
N PHE A 23 -33.73 8.97 -4.79
CA PHE A 23 -33.50 8.06 -5.91
C PHE A 23 -32.02 7.76 -6.16
N ALA A 24 -31.13 8.76 -6.03
CA ALA A 24 -29.69 8.57 -6.22
C ALA A 24 -29.08 7.64 -5.16
N ASN A 25 -29.45 7.82 -3.88
CA ASN A 25 -28.95 6.97 -2.79
C ASN A 25 -29.60 5.57 -2.77
N GLY A 26 -30.80 5.40 -3.34
CA GLY A 26 -31.46 4.10 -3.43
C GLY A 26 -30.73 3.09 -4.33
N ALA A 27 -30.06 3.55 -5.38
CA ALA A 27 -29.35 2.68 -6.32
C ALA A 27 -28.09 2.03 -5.70
N GLU A 28 -27.34 2.78 -4.86
CA GLU A 28 -26.16 2.25 -4.16
C GLU A 28 -26.54 1.19 -3.12
N VAL A 29 -27.65 1.40 -2.40
CA VAL A 29 -28.16 0.45 -1.39
C VAL A 29 -28.56 -0.89 -2.01
N LEU A 30 -29.14 -0.90 -3.22
CA LEU A 30 -29.55 -2.12 -3.92
C LEU A 30 -28.36 -2.95 -4.43
N ALA A 31 -27.24 -2.32 -4.79
CA ALA A 31 -26.04 -3.03 -5.22
C ALA A 31 -25.37 -3.81 -4.07
N GLN A 32 -25.31 -3.21 -2.87
CA GLN A 32 -24.67 -3.81 -1.70
C GLN A 32 -25.49 -4.95 -1.07
N LEU A 33 -26.82 -4.90 -1.23
CA LEU A 33 -27.73 -5.95 -0.75
C LEU A 33 -27.50 -7.30 -1.47
N ASN A 34 -27.03 -7.29 -2.72
CA ASN A 34 -26.82 -8.51 -3.51
C ASN A 34 -25.52 -9.27 -3.15
N CYS A 35 -24.45 -8.55 -2.78
CA CYS A 35 -23.19 -9.18 -2.37
C CYS A 35 -23.35 -9.95 -1.06
N ASN A 36 -24.00 -9.32 -0.08
CA ASN A 36 -24.14 -9.85 1.28
C ASN A 36 -25.02 -11.11 1.35
N GLN A 37 -25.89 -11.33 0.36
CA GLN A 37 -26.72 -12.54 0.28
C GLN A 37 -25.88 -13.80 0.02
N CYS A 38 -24.80 -13.68 -0.76
CA CYS A 38 -23.89 -14.79 -1.04
C CYS A 38 -22.65 -14.78 -0.13
N HIS A 39 -22.20 -13.59 0.31
CA HIS A 39 -21.01 -13.40 1.16
C HIS A 39 -21.37 -12.96 2.58
N ALA A 40 -22.33 -13.63 3.22
CA ALA A 40 -22.87 -13.23 4.52
C ALA A 40 -21.81 -13.20 5.64
N ASP A 41 -20.91 -14.18 5.68
CA ASP A 41 -19.86 -14.27 6.70
C ASP A 41 -18.86 -13.11 6.57
N VAL A 42 -18.39 -12.86 5.34
CA VAL A 42 -17.51 -11.74 5.03
C VAL A 42 -18.19 -10.40 5.36
N ALA A 43 -19.47 -10.26 5.03
CA ALA A 43 -20.24 -9.07 5.34
C ALA A 43 -20.40 -8.85 6.86
N ASN A 44 -20.42 -9.93 7.66
CA ASN A 44 -20.48 -9.83 9.12
C ASN A 44 -19.14 -9.40 9.73
N GLU A 45 -18.02 -9.95 9.24
CA GLU A 45 -16.67 -9.52 9.65
C GLU A 45 -16.43 -8.07 9.26
N PHE A 46 -16.81 -7.67 8.04
CA PHE A 46 -16.60 -6.32 7.53
C PHE A 46 -17.30 -5.22 8.35
N LYS A 47 -18.40 -5.55 9.05
CA LYS A 47 -19.10 -4.58 9.92
C LYS A 47 -18.23 -4.05 11.05
N SER A 48 -17.26 -4.83 11.56
CA SER A 48 -16.36 -4.37 12.63
C SER A 48 -15.18 -3.56 12.09
N SER A 49 -14.98 -3.53 10.77
CA SER A 49 -13.87 -2.83 10.14
C SER A 49 -14.02 -1.30 10.24
N VAL A 50 -12.87 -0.61 10.31
CA VAL A 50 -12.78 0.85 10.14
C VAL A 50 -13.24 1.30 8.76
N HIS A 51 -13.31 0.39 7.79
CA HIS A 51 -13.81 0.63 6.44
C HIS A 51 -15.29 0.24 6.24
N SER A 52 -16.02 -0.07 7.31
CA SER A 52 -17.43 -0.50 7.25
C SER A 52 -18.39 0.47 6.54
N SER A 53 -17.99 1.72 6.34
CA SER A 53 -18.72 2.72 5.55
C SER A 53 -18.55 2.57 4.03
N LEU A 54 -17.58 1.78 3.56
CA LEU A 54 -17.35 1.52 2.14
C LEU A 54 -18.26 0.41 1.62
N SER A 55 -18.50 0.43 0.31
CA SER A 55 -19.20 -0.67 -0.37
C SER A 55 -18.22 -1.76 -0.79
N CYS A 56 -18.70 -2.99 -1.00
CA CYS A 56 -17.86 -4.12 -1.42
C CYS A 56 -17.06 -3.81 -2.70
N THR A 57 -17.68 -3.08 -3.64
CA THR A 57 -17.10 -2.70 -4.93
C THR A 57 -16.08 -1.57 -4.82
N SER A 58 -15.98 -0.90 -3.67
CA SER A 58 -14.90 0.08 -3.43
C SER A 58 -13.52 -0.58 -3.45
N CYS A 59 -13.43 -1.85 -3.04
CA CYS A 59 -12.21 -2.65 -3.12
C CYS A 59 -12.28 -3.76 -4.17
N HIS A 60 -13.45 -4.36 -4.40
CA HIS A 60 -13.66 -5.35 -5.45
C HIS A 60 -14.20 -4.72 -6.73
N SER A 61 -13.45 -3.75 -7.27
CA SER A 61 -13.84 -3.04 -8.50
C SER A 61 -13.76 -3.90 -9.76
N ASP A 62 -13.10 -5.05 -9.67
CA ASP A 62 -12.97 -6.05 -10.73
C ASP A 62 -14.21 -6.96 -10.85
N VAL A 63 -15.07 -7.00 -9.82
CA VAL A 63 -16.31 -7.77 -9.83
C VAL A 63 -17.42 -6.96 -10.48
N THR A 64 -17.66 -7.20 -11.77
CA THR A 64 -18.62 -6.44 -12.60
C THR A 64 -19.77 -7.28 -13.14
N THR A 65 -19.74 -8.60 -12.98
CA THR A 65 -20.73 -9.52 -13.58
C THR A 65 -21.14 -10.62 -12.59
N TYR A 66 -22.32 -11.20 -12.81
CA TYR A 66 -22.80 -12.37 -12.08
C TYR A 66 -23.26 -13.45 -13.08
N PRO A 67 -22.91 -14.73 -12.89
CA PRO A 67 -21.96 -15.24 -11.89
C PRO A 67 -20.53 -14.75 -12.19
N HIS A 68 -19.80 -14.29 -11.17
CA HIS A 68 -18.39 -13.91 -11.31
C HIS A 68 -17.48 -15.14 -11.14
N PRO A 69 -16.29 -15.15 -11.77
CA PRO A 69 -15.29 -16.17 -11.50
C PRO A 69 -14.94 -16.22 -10.00
N GLU A 70 -14.58 -17.41 -9.54
CA GLU A 70 -14.07 -17.60 -8.18
C GLU A 70 -12.87 -16.67 -7.95
N SER A 71 -12.81 -16.04 -6.78
CA SER A 71 -11.72 -15.14 -6.44
C SER A 71 -10.40 -15.90 -6.45
N ALA A 72 -9.55 -15.60 -7.44
CA ALA A 72 -8.19 -16.09 -7.45
C ALA A 72 -7.46 -15.66 -6.17
N LYS A 73 -6.47 -16.45 -5.74
CA LYS A 73 -5.59 -16.11 -4.61
C LYS A 73 -5.22 -14.62 -4.66
N VAL A 74 -5.31 -13.96 -3.51
CA VAL A 74 -4.98 -12.53 -3.37
C VAL A 74 -3.59 -12.28 -3.93
N ASP A 75 -3.52 -11.61 -5.07
CA ASP A 75 -2.25 -11.17 -5.64
C ASP A 75 -1.73 -10.01 -4.79
N LYS A 76 -0.53 -10.17 -4.23
CA LYS A 76 0.05 -9.19 -3.29
C LYS A 76 0.20 -7.81 -3.92
N LYS A 77 0.55 -7.74 -5.20
CA LYS A 77 0.75 -6.47 -5.91
C LYS A 77 -0.58 -5.76 -6.16
N LYS A 78 -1.62 -6.48 -6.56
CA LYS A 78 -2.99 -5.95 -6.67
C LYS A 78 -3.53 -5.52 -5.31
N SER A 79 -3.28 -6.29 -4.25
CA SER A 79 -3.68 -5.92 -2.88
C SER A 79 -3.06 -4.59 -2.47
N VAL A 80 -1.75 -4.41 -2.67
CA VAL A 80 -1.07 -3.15 -2.37
C VAL A 80 -1.67 -2.00 -3.19
N ALA A 81 -1.84 -2.19 -4.51
CA ALA A 81 -2.41 -1.15 -5.38
C ALA A 81 -3.84 -0.75 -4.99
N MET A 82 -4.65 -1.71 -4.51
CA MET A 82 -6.00 -1.44 -4.03
C MET A 82 -5.97 -0.53 -2.80
N CYS A 83 -5.14 -0.87 -1.80
CA CYS A 83 -5.05 -0.08 -0.58
C CYS A 83 -4.48 1.33 -0.85
N THR A 84 -3.49 1.46 -1.73
CA THR A 84 -2.87 2.75 -2.06
C THR A 84 -3.71 3.63 -2.97
N THR A 85 -4.85 3.15 -3.49
CA THR A 85 -5.81 4.02 -4.19
C THR A 85 -6.36 5.11 -3.24
N CYS A 86 -6.50 4.80 -1.95
CA CYS A 86 -6.92 5.78 -0.94
C CYS A 86 -5.81 6.12 0.07
N HIS A 87 -4.98 5.15 0.48
CA HIS A 87 -3.87 5.36 1.41
C HIS A 87 -2.60 5.87 0.70
N THR A 88 -2.71 7.01 0.04
CA THR A 88 -1.62 7.64 -0.72
C THR A 88 -0.64 8.42 0.17
N GLY A 89 0.48 8.82 -0.41
CA GLY A 89 1.48 9.66 0.26
C GLY A 89 2.31 8.87 1.26
N ARG A 90 2.38 9.32 2.51
CA ARG A 90 3.30 8.76 3.52
C ARG A 90 3.18 7.24 3.71
N VAL A 91 1.95 6.70 3.74
CA VAL A 91 1.73 5.26 3.99
C VAL A 91 2.22 4.43 2.82
N GLU A 92 1.79 4.81 1.61
CA GLU A 92 2.26 4.21 0.35
C GLU A 92 3.79 4.27 0.24
N ASP A 93 4.38 5.46 0.42
CA ASP A 93 5.82 5.68 0.28
C ASP A 93 6.60 4.84 1.29
N SER A 94 6.21 4.86 2.57
CA SER A 94 6.92 4.11 3.61
C SER A 94 6.86 2.60 3.36
N TYR A 95 5.71 2.07 2.94
CA TYR A 95 5.58 0.66 2.59
C TYR A 95 6.42 0.31 1.36
N GLN A 96 6.37 1.10 0.28
CA GLN A 96 7.15 0.85 -0.94
C GLN A 96 8.67 0.89 -0.69
N HIS A 97 9.12 1.66 0.30
CA HIS A 97 10.51 1.71 0.71
C HIS A 97 10.92 0.60 1.70
N SER A 98 9.96 -0.13 2.30
CA SER A 98 10.24 -1.30 3.13
C SER A 98 10.78 -2.48 2.31
N PHE A 99 11.38 -3.46 2.99
CA PHE A 99 11.79 -4.71 2.35
C PHE A 99 10.60 -5.47 1.78
N HIS A 100 9.47 -5.48 2.50
CA HIS A 100 8.24 -6.13 2.05
C HIS A 100 7.70 -5.50 0.77
N GLY A 101 7.56 -4.17 0.75
CA GLY A 101 7.07 -3.45 -0.43
C GLY A 101 7.98 -3.60 -1.64
N LYS A 102 9.30 -3.55 -1.46
CA LYS A 102 10.26 -3.82 -2.56
C LYS A 102 10.11 -5.24 -3.11
N ALA A 103 9.99 -6.24 -2.24
CA ALA A 103 9.82 -7.63 -2.67
C ALA A 103 8.49 -7.86 -3.40
N VAL A 104 7.37 -7.30 -2.90
CA VAL A 104 6.07 -7.36 -3.59
C VAL A 104 6.12 -6.64 -4.93
N PHE A 105 6.78 -5.47 -5.00
CA PHE A 105 6.96 -4.73 -6.24
C PHE A 105 7.69 -5.56 -7.30
N LEU A 106 8.72 -6.31 -6.89
CA LEU A 106 9.49 -7.25 -7.70
C LEU A 106 8.74 -8.57 -8.00
N GLY A 107 7.48 -8.71 -7.55
CA GLY A 107 6.60 -9.84 -7.88
C GLY A 107 6.55 -10.95 -6.84
N SER A 108 7.13 -10.77 -5.65
CA SER A 108 7.06 -11.77 -4.59
C SER A 108 5.64 -11.90 -4.03
N GLN A 109 5.09 -13.11 -4.10
CA GLN A 109 3.81 -13.47 -3.47
C GLN A 109 3.98 -13.99 -2.04
N ARG A 110 5.23 -14.16 -1.58
CA ARG A 110 5.58 -14.60 -0.22
C ARG A 110 5.81 -13.45 0.74
N SER A 111 6.01 -12.25 0.20
CA SER A 111 6.27 -11.07 1.01
C SER A 111 4.97 -10.44 1.49
N ALA A 112 5.00 -9.81 2.66
CA ALA A 112 3.82 -9.23 3.28
C ALA A 112 3.28 -8.04 2.47
N SER A 113 1.99 -8.07 2.18
CA SER A 113 1.17 -6.96 1.69
C SER A 113 0.41 -6.30 2.83
N CYS A 114 -0.36 -5.26 2.53
CA CYS A 114 -1.16 -4.52 3.51
C CYS A 114 -2.07 -5.46 4.32
N VAL A 115 -2.74 -6.38 3.65
CA VAL A 115 -3.75 -7.27 4.26
C VAL A 115 -3.15 -8.39 5.12
N ASP A 116 -1.86 -8.69 4.97
CA ASP A 116 -1.18 -9.71 5.80
C ASP A 116 -0.97 -9.22 7.24
N CYS A 117 -0.81 -7.90 7.39
CA CYS A 117 -0.70 -7.24 8.68
C CYS A 117 -2.06 -6.71 9.16
N HIS A 118 -2.88 -6.14 8.27
CA HIS A 118 -4.11 -5.43 8.65
C HIS A 118 -5.41 -6.24 8.56
N SER A 119 -5.38 -7.48 8.08
CA SER A 119 -6.56 -8.22 7.59
C SER A 119 -7.14 -7.63 6.29
N ALA A 120 -7.93 -8.42 5.56
CA ALA A 120 -8.58 -7.99 4.31
C ALA A 120 -10.00 -7.45 4.56
N HIS A 121 -10.83 -8.20 5.29
CA HIS A 121 -12.21 -7.83 5.56
C HIS A 121 -12.45 -7.38 7.01
N GLU A 122 -11.53 -7.64 7.94
CA GLU A 122 -11.65 -7.21 9.33
C GLU A 122 -10.55 -6.20 9.70
N VAL A 123 -10.47 -5.10 8.95
CA VAL A 123 -9.42 -4.09 9.21
C VAL A 123 -9.76 -3.30 10.46
N LEU A 124 -9.03 -3.54 11.54
CA LEU A 124 -9.20 -2.88 12.84
C LEU A 124 -8.12 -1.80 13.07
N SER A 125 -8.49 -0.73 13.77
CA SER A 125 -7.55 0.32 14.20
C SER A 125 -6.41 -0.26 15.04
N HIS A 126 -5.20 0.29 14.93
CA HIS A 126 -4.05 -0.10 15.74
C HIS A 126 -4.26 0.08 17.25
N ASN A 127 -5.24 0.88 17.66
CA ASN A 127 -5.62 1.05 19.07
C ASN A 127 -6.61 -0.03 19.57
N ASN A 128 -7.17 -0.84 18.67
CA ASN A 128 -8.06 -1.93 19.05
C ASN A 128 -7.21 -3.14 19.48
N PRO A 129 -7.40 -3.70 20.69
CA PRO A 129 -6.62 -4.82 21.18
C PRO A 129 -6.75 -6.11 20.36
N ASN A 130 -7.80 -6.24 19.54
CA ASN A 130 -7.99 -7.37 18.63
C ASN A 130 -7.31 -7.15 17.27
N SER A 131 -6.77 -5.95 17.00
CA SER A 131 -6.09 -5.67 15.74
C SER A 131 -4.78 -6.43 15.65
N GLN A 132 -4.51 -7.04 14.50
CA GLN A 132 -3.23 -7.69 14.21
C GLN A 132 -2.04 -6.71 14.26
N VAL A 133 -2.29 -5.41 14.10
CA VAL A 133 -1.28 -4.35 14.23
C VAL A 133 -1.36 -3.60 15.57
N ALA A 134 -2.13 -4.10 16.54
CA ALA A 134 -2.03 -3.61 17.92
C ALA A 134 -0.63 -3.87 18.45
N LYS A 135 -0.08 -2.94 19.24
CA LYS A 135 1.31 -2.97 19.70
C LYS A 135 1.71 -4.31 20.34
N GLU A 136 0.79 -4.90 21.10
CA GLU A 136 0.96 -6.17 21.80
C GLU A 136 0.88 -7.38 20.85
N ASN A 137 0.18 -7.24 19.73
CA ASN A 137 -0.04 -8.30 18.73
C ASN A 137 0.99 -8.30 17.61
N VAL A 138 1.69 -7.19 17.36
CA VAL A 138 2.72 -7.08 16.29
C VAL A 138 3.71 -8.25 16.33
N PRO A 139 4.28 -8.66 17.49
CA PRO A 139 5.20 -9.81 17.51
C PRO A 139 4.60 -11.09 16.95
N GLN A 140 3.31 -11.36 17.24
CA GLN A 140 2.61 -12.55 16.74
C GLN A 140 2.27 -12.43 15.26
N THR A 141 1.95 -11.22 14.79
CA THR A 141 1.72 -10.95 13.37
C THR A 141 3.00 -11.19 12.56
N CYS A 142 4.16 -10.74 13.05
CA CYS A 142 5.45 -11.02 12.43
C CYS A 142 5.79 -12.52 12.44
N ALA A 143 5.48 -13.22 13.54
CA ALA A 143 5.76 -14.64 13.71
C ALA A 143 4.96 -15.57 12.77
N LYS A 144 3.95 -15.05 12.05
CA LYS A 144 3.25 -15.80 11.00
C LYS A 144 4.19 -16.26 9.87
N CYS A 145 5.26 -15.51 9.63
CA CYS A 145 6.22 -15.80 8.56
C CYS A 145 7.68 -15.84 9.05
N HIS A 146 8.01 -15.13 10.13
CA HIS A 146 9.36 -15.07 10.67
C HIS A 146 9.51 -16.01 11.85
N ASP A 147 10.03 -17.21 11.59
CA ASP A 147 10.33 -18.19 12.63
C ASP A 147 11.56 -17.76 13.46
N ASN A 148 11.46 -17.92 14.79
CA ASN A 148 12.53 -17.62 15.76
C ASN A 148 13.18 -16.22 15.62
N PRO A 149 12.39 -15.13 15.62
CA PRO A 149 12.94 -13.79 15.51
C PRO A 149 13.72 -13.40 16.78
N SER A 150 14.80 -12.64 16.62
CA SER A 150 15.59 -12.15 17.76
C SER A 150 14.75 -11.31 18.73
N PRO A 151 15.10 -11.25 20.03
CA PRO A 151 14.45 -10.34 20.97
C PRO A 151 14.42 -8.90 20.41
N GLY A 152 13.23 -8.31 20.36
CA GLY A 152 13.02 -6.97 19.83
C GLY A 152 12.89 -6.83 18.31
N PHE A 153 12.89 -7.93 17.56
CA PHE A 153 12.66 -7.91 16.10
C PHE A 153 11.40 -7.13 15.70
N ALA A 154 10.30 -7.39 16.39
CA ALA A 154 9.01 -6.74 16.15
C ALA A 154 8.92 -5.28 16.66
N GLN A 155 10.01 -4.73 17.21
CA GLN A 155 10.05 -3.31 17.60
C GLN A 155 10.31 -2.40 16.39
N GLY A 156 10.68 -2.96 15.24
CA GLY A 156 10.82 -2.22 13.98
C GLY A 156 9.46 -1.69 13.49
N THR A 157 9.45 -0.43 13.06
CA THR A 157 8.26 0.18 12.43
C THR A 157 8.28 -0.10 10.93
N GLU A 158 7.26 -0.78 10.40
CA GLU A 158 7.15 -1.08 8.95
C GLU A 158 6.76 0.16 8.11
N HIS A 159 5.95 1.07 8.67
CA HIS A 159 5.61 2.37 8.04
C HIS A 159 6.56 3.48 8.50
N PHE A 160 7.86 3.22 8.46
CA PHE A 160 8.86 4.18 8.91
C PHE A 160 9.20 5.20 7.82
N GLU A 161 9.23 6.47 8.21
CA GLU A 161 9.63 7.56 7.33
C GLU A 161 11.13 7.81 7.46
N LEU A 162 11.89 7.47 6.42
CA LEU A 162 13.30 7.85 6.28
C LEU A 162 13.40 9.34 5.91
N SER A 163 13.23 10.19 6.92
CA SER A 163 13.36 11.64 6.77
C SER A 163 14.62 12.19 7.45
N ALA A 164 15.15 13.29 6.91
CA ALA A 164 16.24 14.04 7.51
C ALA A 164 15.85 14.73 8.83
N MET A 165 14.55 14.77 9.13
CA MET A 165 13.97 15.36 10.34
C MET A 165 13.15 14.31 11.11
N GLY A 166 13.09 14.45 12.43
CA GLY A 166 12.31 13.56 13.30
C GLY A 166 13.09 12.35 13.85
N PRO A 167 12.38 11.36 14.44
CA PRO A 167 12.99 10.22 15.11
C PRO A 167 13.85 9.35 14.19
N GLY A 168 13.58 9.38 12.88
CA GLY A 168 14.29 8.58 11.89
C GLY A 168 15.57 9.17 11.34
N LYS A 169 15.97 10.35 11.84
CA LYS A 169 17.17 11.06 11.44
C LYS A 169 18.43 10.18 11.46
N PRO A 170 18.72 9.38 12.51
CA PRO A 170 19.93 8.55 12.53
C PRO A 170 19.96 7.56 11.36
N MET A 171 18.86 6.82 11.14
CA MET A 171 18.77 5.85 10.06
C MET A 171 18.87 6.51 8.67
N TYR A 172 18.29 7.70 8.50
CA TYR A 172 18.41 8.47 7.25
C TYR A 172 19.88 8.79 6.90
N TYR A 173 20.63 9.35 7.85
CA TYR A 173 22.03 9.70 7.58
C TYR A 173 22.93 8.47 7.47
N THR A 174 22.66 7.42 8.24
CA THR A 174 23.36 6.13 8.09
C THR A 174 23.15 5.55 6.69
N ALA A 175 21.91 5.51 6.20
CA ALA A 175 21.62 5.03 4.85
C ALA A 175 22.33 5.89 3.78
N LYS A 176 22.25 7.22 3.91
CA LYS A 176 22.96 8.15 2.99
C LYS A 176 24.47 7.94 3.00
N PHE A 177 25.07 7.74 4.17
CA PHE A 177 26.50 7.47 4.29
C PHE A 177 26.90 6.22 3.49
N PHE A 178 26.21 5.10 3.69
CA PHE A 178 26.51 3.86 2.97
C PHE A 178 26.25 3.97 1.46
N VAL A 179 25.19 4.68 1.05
CA VAL A 179 24.92 4.94 -0.37
C VAL A 179 26.07 5.72 -1.00
N TRP A 180 26.51 6.82 -0.38
CA TRP A 180 27.63 7.61 -0.89
C TRP A 180 28.94 6.85 -0.88
N LEU A 181 29.23 6.11 0.19
CA LEU A 181 30.40 5.24 0.29
C LEU A 181 30.44 4.23 -0.87
N THR A 182 29.30 3.57 -1.15
CA THR A 182 29.18 2.59 -2.24
C THR A 182 29.38 3.26 -3.59
N MET A 183 28.74 4.40 -3.84
CA MET A 183 28.89 5.14 -5.09
C MET A 183 30.34 5.56 -5.34
N ILE A 184 31.01 6.08 -4.31
CA ILE A 184 32.43 6.48 -4.38
C ILE A 184 33.31 5.25 -4.66
N ALA A 185 33.11 4.15 -3.92
CA ALA A 185 33.89 2.93 -4.09
C ALA A 185 33.72 2.33 -5.49
N MET A 186 32.50 2.26 -6.00
CA MET A 186 32.21 1.78 -7.36
C MET A 186 32.83 2.70 -8.41
N THR A 187 32.76 4.02 -8.22
CA THR A 187 33.38 4.98 -9.15
C THR A 187 34.90 4.84 -9.19
N LEU A 188 35.56 4.74 -8.03
CA LEU A 188 37.01 4.53 -7.96
C LEU A 188 37.44 3.19 -8.58
N LEU A 189 36.64 2.14 -8.39
CA LEU A 189 36.88 0.84 -9.01
C LEU A 189 36.79 0.92 -10.54
N VAL A 190 35.78 1.60 -11.08
CA VAL A 190 35.63 1.79 -12.53
C VAL A 190 36.81 2.60 -13.08
N ILE A 191 37.19 3.70 -12.44
CA ILE A 191 38.35 4.51 -12.84
C ILE A 191 39.63 3.67 -12.82
N HIS A 192 39.81 2.82 -11.80
CA HIS A 192 40.96 1.93 -11.73
C HIS A 192 41.03 0.97 -12.93
N ILE A 193 39.90 0.34 -13.27
CA ILE A 193 39.78 -0.58 -14.41
C ILE A 193 40.07 0.16 -15.73
N GLU A 194 39.52 1.36 -15.92
CA GLU A 194 39.73 2.17 -17.12
C GLU A 194 41.20 2.58 -17.27
N LEU A 195 41.85 3.02 -16.18
CA LEU A 195 43.26 3.38 -16.20
C LEU A 195 44.16 2.18 -16.49
N GLN A 196 43.82 1.00 -15.98
CA GLN A 196 44.53 -0.23 -16.29
C GLN A 196 44.38 -0.58 -17.79
N LEU A 197 43.14 -0.58 -18.30
CA LEU A 197 42.87 -0.87 -19.72
C LEU A 197 43.58 0.13 -20.64
N TYR A 198 43.59 1.41 -20.29
CA TYR A 198 44.30 2.45 -21.04
C TYR A 198 45.83 2.22 -21.07
N ARG A 199 46.43 1.84 -19.92
CA ARG A 199 47.87 1.53 -19.85
C ARG A 199 48.23 0.32 -20.71
N GLU A 200 47.44 -0.74 -20.64
CA GLU A 200 47.64 -1.95 -21.44
C GLU A 200 47.51 -1.65 -22.95
N LEU A 201 46.46 -0.93 -23.35
CA LEU A 201 46.25 -0.50 -24.74
C LEU A 201 47.42 0.35 -25.25
N ARG A 202 47.87 1.34 -24.46
CA ARG A 202 49.02 2.19 -24.81
C ARG A 202 50.30 1.37 -25.03
N THR A 203 50.51 0.36 -24.19
CA THR A 203 51.71 -0.50 -24.26
C THR A 203 51.68 -1.38 -25.51
N ILE A 204 50.51 -1.96 -25.84
CA ILE A 204 50.30 -2.74 -27.07
C ILE A 204 50.53 -1.86 -28.31
N LEU A 205 49.93 -0.66 -28.35
CA LEU A 205 50.09 0.27 -29.47
C LEU A 205 51.55 0.72 -29.65
N GLN A 206 52.28 0.96 -28.56
CA GLN A 206 53.72 1.28 -28.61
C GLN A 206 54.56 0.12 -29.15
N LYS A 207 54.25 -1.13 -28.74
CA LYS A 207 54.95 -2.33 -29.23
C LYS A 207 54.72 -2.53 -30.73
N ARG A 208 53.47 -2.39 -31.20
CA ARG A 208 53.12 -2.45 -32.63
C ARG A 208 53.78 -1.36 -33.48
N ARG A 209 54.05 -0.19 -32.90
CA ARG A 209 54.74 0.91 -33.61
C ARG A 209 56.24 0.65 -33.77
N ARG A 210 56.83 -0.22 -32.96
CA ARG A 210 58.26 -0.55 -32.95
C ARG A 210 58.61 -1.80 -33.77
N SER A 211 57.61 -2.63 -34.09
CA SER A 211 57.71 -3.77 -35.01
C SER A 211 57.40 -3.31 -36.43
#